data_AF-A0A349UNR1-F1
#
_entry.id   AF-A0A349UNR1-F1
#
_cell.length_a   1.000
_cell.length_b   1.000
_cell.length_c   1.000
_cell.angle_alpha   90.00
_cell.angle_beta   90.00
_cell.angle_gamma   90.00
#
_symmetry.space_group_name_H-M   'P 1'
#
loop_
_entity.id
_entity.type
_entity.pdbx_description
1 polymer ?
#
loop_
_entity_poly.entity_id
_entity_poly.type
_entity_poly.pdbx_seq_one_letter_code
_entity_poly.pdbx_strand_id
1 'polypeptide(L)'
;RIDPATGDVTVGPRAEALGTRLTACGANWHANVPDEFDATVQVRYNHRGAPARVRVTGAGRFAVEFAEGVHAITPGQAAVAYDGDRLLGGGWIE
;
A
#
# COMPACT_ATOMS: atom_id res chain seq x y z
N ARG A 1 -5.70 -13.89 10.74
CA ARG A 1 -7.17 -14.04 10.69
C ARG A 1 -7.65 -13.08 9.62
N ILE A 2 -8.15 -13.56 8.49
CA ILE A 2 -8.62 -12.71 7.39
C ILE A 2 -10.09 -13.04 7.11
N ASP A 3 -10.90 -11.99 6.96
CA ASP A 3 -12.33 -12.05 6.67
C ASP A 3 -12.60 -12.31 5.18
N PRO A 4 -13.63 -13.10 4.78
CA PRO A 4 -13.67 -13.84 3.52
C PRO A 4 -14.50 -13.21 2.37
N ALA A 5 -14.81 -11.91 2.39
CA ALA A 5 -15.85 -11.37 1.48
C ALA A 5 -15.38 -10.61 0.22
N THR A 6 -14.16 -10.06 0.14
CA THR A 6 -13.85 -9.04 -0.90
C THR A 6 -12.46 -9.08 -1.55
N GLY A 7 -11.76 -10.21 -1.53
CA GLY A 7 -10.65 -10.43 -2.46
C GLY A 7 -9.27 -10.23 -1.84
N ASP A 8 -8.66 -11.40 -1.64
CA ASP A 8 -7.25 -11.73 -1.50
C ASP A 8 -6.37 -11.14 -0.40
N VAL A 9 -5.65 -12.10 0.15
CA VAL A 9 -4.77 -12.14 1.29
C VAL A 9 -3.44 -12.63 0.80
N THR A 10 -2.31 -12.12 1.31
CA THR A 10 -1.16 -13.00 1.53
C THR A 10 -0.34 -12.53 2.74
N VAL A 11 -0.59 -13.17 3.89
CA VAL A 11 0.41 -13.29 4.96
C VAL A 11 1.00 -14.68 4.85
N GLY A 12 2.21 -14.79 4.26
CA GLY A 12 2.99 -16.01 4.12
C GLY A 12 4.42 -15.83 4.65
N PRO A 13 5.14 -16.91 4.99
CA PRO A 13 6.30 -16.83 5.90
C PRO A 13 7.56 -16.17 5.32
N ARG A 14 7.92 -15.05 5.96
CA ARG A 14 9.22 -14.46 6.36
C ARG A 14 10.44 -14.32 5.43
N ALA A 15 10.58 -14.96 4.27
CA ALA A 15 11.85 -14.82 3.52
C ALA A 15 11.74 -14.06 2.19
N GLU A 16 10.87 -14.44 1.26
CA GLU A 16 11.00 -13.96 -0.14
C GLU A 16 9.66 -13.83 -0.89
N ALA A 17 8.52 -13.74 -0.20
CA ALA A 17 7.23 -13.58 -0.88
C ALA A 17 7.15 -12.21 -1.57
N LEU A 18 7.01 -12.23 -2.90
CA LEU A 18 6.56 -11.09 -3.68
C LEU A 18 5.09 -10.85 -3.35
N GLY A 19 4.81 -9.73 -2.69
CA GLY A 19 3.45 -9.28 -2.46
C GLY A 19 3.03 -8.33 -3.56
N THR A 20 1.87 -8.57 -4.18
CA THR A 20 1.28 -7.64 -5.15
C THR A 20 0.22 -6.74 -4.51
N ARG A 21 -0.20 -7.03 -3.27
CA ARG A 21 -1.25 -6.27 -2.59
C ARG A 21 -0.92 -6.03 -1.12
N LEU A 22 -1.35 -4.90 -0.59
CA LEU A 22 -1.36 -4.61 0.85
C LEU A 22 -2.54 -3.74 1.24
N THR A 23 -2.81 -3.72 2.53
CA THR A 23 -3.75 -2.79 3.18
C THR A 23 -3.00 -1.94 4.19
N ALA A 24 -3.39 -0.67 4.29
CA ALA A 24 -2.84 0.26 5.26
C ALA A 24 -3.94 1.04 5.98
N CYS A 25 -3.66 1.42 7.23
CA CYS A 25 -4.55 2.18 8.09
C CYS A 25 -3.89 3.47 8.59
N GLY A 26 -4.68 4.35 9.21
CA GLY A 26 -4.19 5.66 9.66
C GLY A 26 -3.77 6.55 8.50
N ALA A 27 -4.48 6.46 7.37
CA ALA A 27 -4.20 7.20 6.15
C ALA A 27 -4.23 8.71 6.42
N ASN A 28 -3.13 9.37 6.10
CA ASN A 28 -3.00 10.82 6.11
C ASN A 28 -2.68 11.30 4.70
N TRP A 29 -3.60 12.04 4.10
CA TRP A 29 -3.49 12.55 2.74
C TRP A 29 -3.21 14.06 2.78
N HIS A 30 -2.14 14.48 2.11
CA HIS A 30 -1.71 15.88 1.99
C HIS A 30 -2.26 16.58 0.74
N ALA A 31 -2.95 15.83 -0.12
CA ALA A 31 -3.65 16.32 -1.30
C ALA A 31 -5.08 15.76 -1.32
N ASN A 32 -5.96 16.44 -2.06
CA ASN A 32 -7.26 15.87 -2.40
C ASN A 32 -7.03 14.75 -3.43
N VAL A 33 -7.17 13.50 -2.99
CA VAL A 33 -7.00 12.31 -3.83
C VAL A 33 -8.37 11.71 -4.16
N PRO A 34 -8.58 11.17 -5.37
CA PRO A 34 -9.81 10.43 -5.67
C PRO A 34 -9.84 9.09 -4.91
N ASP A 35 -10.99 8.41 -4.95
CA ASP A 35 -11.15 7.10 -4.31
C ASP A 35 -10.23 6.02 -4.91
N GLU A 36 -9.83 6.17 -6.17
CA GLU A 36 -8.90 5.28 -6.86
C GLU A 36 -7.96 6.09 -7.76
N PHE A 37 -6.66 5.81 -7.68
CA PHE A 37 -5.63 6.48 -8.48
C PHE A 37 -4.36 5.63 -8.62
N ASP A 38 -3.59 5.90 -9.68
CA ASP A 38 -2.25 5.35 -9.85
C ASP A 38 -1.21 6.23 -9.14
N ALA A 39 -0.28 5.60 -8.43
CA ALA A 39 0.79 6.27 -7.71
C ALA A 39 2.03 5.38 -7.62
N THR A 40 3.17 5.97 -7.27
CA THR A 40 4.33 5.22 -6.80
C THR A 40 4.19 5.00 -5.31
N VAL A 41 4.10 3.74 -4.87
CA VAL A 41 3.99 3.42 -3.44
C VAL A 41 5.31 2.87 -2.91
N GLN A 42 5.81 3.52 -1.86
CA GLN A 42 7.00 3.13 -1.11
C GLN A 42 6.58 2.45 0.19
N VAL A 43 6.97 1.18 0.34
CA VAL A 43 6.68 0.36 1.55
C VAL A 43 7.88 0.25 2.50
N ARG A 44 9.04 0.81 2.11
CA ARG A 44 10.28 0.86 2.88
C ARG A 44 11.10 2.10 2.51
N TYR A 45 11.72 2.74 3.49
CA TYR A 45 12.53 3.95 3.30
C TYR A 45 13.65 3.78 2.25
N ASN A 46 14.31 2.62 2.22
CA ASN A 46 15.39 2.34 1.27
C ASN A 46 14.92 1.85 -0.12
N HIS A 47 13.62 1.71 -0.35
CA HIS A 47 13.09 1.31 -1.66
C HIS A 47 12.69 2.54 -2.46
N ARG A 48 12.89 2.56 -3.79
CA ARG A 48 12.44 3.68 -4.65
C ARG A 48 10.91 3.78 -4.82
N GLY A 49 10.15 2.97 -4.08
CA GLY A 49 8.75 2.68 -4.36
C GLY A 49 8.55 1.85 -5.63
N ALA A 50 7.31 1.46 -5.88
CA ALA A 50 6.91 0.73 -7.07
C ALA A 50 5.57 1.27 -7.59
N PRO A 51 5.34 1.28 -8.92
CA PRO A 51 4.05 1.65 -9.49
C PRO A 51 2.93 0.79 -8.93
N ALA A 52 1.87 1.43 -8.46
CA ALA A 52 0.75 0.77 -7.85
C ALA A 52 -0.54 1.56 -8.01
N ARG A 53 -1.65 0.85 -7.94
CA ARG A 53 -2.98 1.42 -7.85
C ARG A 53 -3.41 1.50 -6.40
N VAL A 54 -3.79 2.68 -5.96
CA VAL A 54 -4.25 2.95 -4.61
C VAL A 54 -5.76 3.10 -4.62
N ARG A 55 -6.44 2.43 -3.70
CA ARG A 55 -7.89 2.54 -3.48
C ARG A 55 -8.16 2.95 -2.05
N VAL A 56 -8.77 4.12 -1.84
CA VAL A 56 -9.22 4.58 -0.53
C VAL A 56 -10.46 3.77 -0.16
N THR A 57 -10.35 2.96 0.89
CA THR A 57 -11.43 2.04 1.32
C THR A 57 -12.32 2.64 2.41
N GLY A 58 -12.03 3.88 2.83
CA GLY A 58 -12.78 4.61 3.85
C GLY A 58 -12.20 4.46 5.26
N ALA A 59 -12.71 5.24 6.21
CA ALA A 59 -12.28 5.23 7.62
C ALA A 59 -10.75 5.35 7.84
N GLY A 60 -10.07 6.14 7.00
CA GLY A 60 -8.61 6.31 7.07
C GLY A 60 -7.84 5.05 6.67
N ARG A 61 -8.41 4.22 5.79
CA ARG A 61 -7.77 3.02 5.24
C ARG A 61 -7.66 3.11 3.73
N PHE A 62 -6.68 2.40 3.19
CA PHE A 62 -6.52 2.23 1.75
C PHE A 62 -5.90 0.87 1.44
N ALA A 63 -6.21 0.37 0.24
CA ALA A 63 -5.58 -0.79 -0.35
C ALA A 63 -4.63 -0.33 -1.45
N VAL A 64 -3.56 -1.11 -1.65
CA VAL A 64 -2.58 -0.88 -2.71
C VAL A 64 -2.42 -2.17 -3.48
N GLU A 65 -2.47 -2.07 -4.81
CA GLU A 65 -2.16 -3.15 -5.75
C GLU A 65 -0.99 -2.72 -6.63
N PHE A 66 0.17 -3.36 -6.43
CA PHE A 66 1.37 -3.11 -7.21
C PHE A 66 1.25 -3.73 -8.60
N ALA A 67 1.74 -3.01 -9.61
CA ALA A 67 1.79 -3.52 -10.98
C ALA A 67 2.75 -4.72 -11.12
N GLU A 68 3.81 -4.73 -10.31
CA GLU A 68 4.79 -5.80 -10.22
C GLU A 68 4.94 -6.25 -8.77
N GLY A 69 5.33 -7.50 -8.55
CA GLY A 69 5.55 -8.01 -7.19
C GLY A 69 6.59 -7.18 -6.45
N VAL A 70 6.28 -6.75 -5.23
CA VAL A 70 7.24 -6.08 -4.34
C VAL A 70 7.65 -7.02 -3.22
N HIS A 71 8.95 -7.05 -2.94
CA HIS A 71 9.45 -7.83 -1.82
C HIS A 71 9.16 -7.14 -0.49
N ALA A 72 8.96 -7.97 0.54
CA ALA A 72 9.08 -7.57 1.93
C ALA A 72 8.05 -6.50 2.39
N ILE A 73 6.80 -6.64 1.97
CA ILE A 73 5.65 -6.01 2.65
C ILE A 73 5.61 -6.54 4.07
N THR A 74 5.74 -5.66 5.08
CA THR A 74 5.82 -6.07 6.48
C THR A 74 4.90 -5.18 7.32
N PRO A 75 4.01 -5.77 8.14
CA PRO A 75 3.17 -5.01 9.05
C PRO A 75 3.98 -4.08 9.97
N GLY A 76 3.44 -2.90 10.24
CA GLY A 76 4.09 -1.86 11.05
C GLY A 76 5.11 -0.99 10.31
N GLN A 77 5.32 -1.21 9.01
CA GLN A 77 6.02 -0.24 8.15
C GLN A 77 5.03 0.77 7.56
N ALA A 78 5.55 1.92 7.11
CA ALA A 78 4.74 2.91 6.43
C ALA A 78 4.62 2.58 4.93
N ALA A 79 3.40 2.69 4.39
CA ALA A 79 3.13 2.75 2.97
C ALA A 79 2.89 4.21 2.58
N VAL A 80 3.74 4.75 1.71
CA VAL A 80 3.73 6.16 1.30
C VAL A 80 3.48 6.25 -0.19
N ALA A 81 2.49 7.03 -0.61
CA ALA A 81 2.10 7.22 -2.00
C ALA A 81 2.63 8.54 -2.56
N TYR A 82 3.21 8.48 -3.75
CA TYR A 82 3.79 9.59 -4.48
C TYR A 82 3.22 9.70 -5.90
N ASP A 83 3.05 10.94 -6.37
CA ASP A 83 2.80 11.26 -7.78
C ASP A 83 4.03 12.01 -8.33
N GLY A 84 4.89 11.29 -9.05
CA GLY A 84 6.24 11.76 -9.35
C GLY A 84 7.02 12.08 -8.08
N ASP A 85 7.46 13.35 -7.93
CA ASP A 85 8.17 13.85 -6.74
C ASP A 85 7.23 14.39 -5.65
N ARG A 86 5.91 14.39 -5.89
CA ARG A 86 4.92 14.93 -4.96
C ARG A 86 4.44 13.85 -3.98
N LEU A 87 4.59 14.12 -2.69
CA LEU A 87 3.98 13.30 -1.64
C LEU A 87 2.45 13.49 -1.63
N LEU A 88 1.70 12.42 -1.89
CA LEU A 88 0.24 12.43 -1.79
C LEU A 88 -0.21 12.14 -0.37
N GLY A 89 0.44 11.19 0.31
CA GLY A 89 0.08 10.76 1.65
C GLY A 89 0.61 9.38 1.98
N GLY A 90 0.12 8.80 3.08
CA GLY A 90 0.51 7.45 3.48
C GLY A 90 -0.19 6.96 4.74
N GLY A 91 0.14 5.73 5.14
CA GLY A 91 -0.39 5.07 6.34
C GLY A 91 0.47 3.90 6.77
N TRP A 92 -0.01 3.12 7.72
CA TRP A 92 0.69 2.00 8.33
C TRP A 92 0.18 0.68 7.76
N ILE A 93 1.09 -0.15 7.27
CA ILE A 93 0.79 -1.48 6.72
C ILE A 93 0.28 -2.38 7.86
N GLU A 94 -0.84 -3.06 7.61
CA GLU A 94 -1.44 -4.07 8.50
C GLU A 94 -1.13 -5.51 8.09
#